data_AF-K8PHF5-F1
#
_entry.id   AF-K8PHF5-F1
#
_cell.length_a   1.000
_cell.length_b   1.000
_cell.length_c   1.000
_cell.angle_alpha   90.00
_cell.angle_beta   90.00
_cell.angle_gamma   90.00
#
_symmetry.space_group_name_H-M   'P 1'
#
loop_
_entity.id
_entity.type
_entity.pdbx_description
1 polymer ?
#
loop_
_entity_poly.entity_id
_entity_poly.type
_entity_poly.pdbx_seq_one_letter_code
_entity_poly.pdbx_strand_id
1 'polypeptide(L)'
;MTALKLRSKVNFPATVTATGGLAVSKSNGIWTVEPDWSYLSLETSIPDASGRQLWTYDPTADSYYRLSVQALIDNLPAGPPGDDGAAATITAGSTSTGNAGTSASASNSGTSSAAVLDFSIPRGADAGMRFAFETSTSMAAPASGGIRLNNASLASVTAIAVNATEAGGVDVSDFIATWDDSTNTVKGYVEVRKEGSGAVLGLYSITSVTDNTTWLQIAVTYVSGSGSFSASDPVYLIPYRTGNKGADGAGTGDFSSNTSSSVDGEIVLFSGTGGKTGKRATGSGLAKLTSGILSAASSGTDYAPATSGTSILKGNGSGGFSSASAGTDYQAADAQLFSNIPQNSQSAAYTLVAADAQKHIYHPSADTTARVWTIPANASVAFPIGTTVVFINDTSGGAITIAITSDTLVLAGAGTTGSRTLAANGMATAVKMTSTRWMISGTGLT
;
A
#
# COMPACT_ATOMS: atom_id res chain seq x y z
N MET A 1 -105.25 -86.44 -0.76
CA MET A 1 -105.40 -85.08 -1.32
C MET A 1 -105.16 -85.14 -2.80
N THR A 2 -106.24 -85.10 -3.58
CA THR A 2 -106.23 -85.17 -5.05
C THR A 2 -106.56 -83.78 -5.60
N ALA A 3 -105.75 -83.27 -6.52
CA ALA A 3 -105.79 -81.89 -6.99
C ALA A 3 -107.11 -81.51 -7.69
N LEU A 4 -107.73 -80.43 -7.22
CA LEU A 4 -108.89 -79.80 -7.85
C LEU A 4 -108.44 -78.95 -9.05
N LYS A 5 -108.72 -79.39 -10.28
CA LYS A 5 -108.54 -78.59 -11.50
C LYS A 5 -109.84 -77.84 -11.83
N LEU A 6 -109.87 -76.54 -11.59
CA LEU A 6 -110.93 -75.64 -12.08
C LEU A 6 -110.59 -75.23 -13.53
N ARG A 7 -111.43 -75.59 -14.51
CA ARG A 7 -111.35 -75.02 -15.86
C ARG A 7 -112.14 -73.71 -15.90
N SER A 8 -111.44 -72.58 -15.84
CA SER A 8 -112.02 -71.29 -16.22
C SER A 8 -112.15 -71.23 -17.75
N LYS A 9 -113.37 -71.01 -18.25
CA LYS A 9 -113.64 -70.81 -19.68
C LYS A 9 -113.28 -69.36 -20.03
N VAL A 10 -112.13 -69.14 -20.68
CA VAL A 10 -111.77 -67.82 -21.20
C VAL A 10 -112.65 -67.53 -22.42
N ASN A 11 -113.58 -66.58 -22.31
CA ASN A 11 -114.45 -66.18 -23.40
C ASN A 11 -113.67 -65.29 -24.39
N PHE A 12 -113.12 -65.89 -25.44
CA PHE A 12 -112.61 -65.12 -26.58
C PHE A 12 -113.76 -64.37 -27.28
N PRO A 13 -113.53 -63.15 -27.82
CA PRO A 13 -114.56 -62.33 -28.47
C PRO A 13 -115.30 -63.11 -29.56
N ALA A 14 -116.61 -62.87 -29.68
CA ALA A 14 -117.44 -63.57 -30.67
C ALA A 14 -117.04 -63.24 -32.11
N THR A 15 -116.46 -62.05 -32.32
CA THR A 15 -116.08 -61.51 -33.63
C THR A 15 -114.70 -60.87 -33.54
N VAL A 16 -113.79 -61.23 -34.46
CA VAL A 16 -112.47 -60.61 -34.64
C VAL A 16 -112.34 -60.27 -36.12
N THR A 17 -112.03 -59.01 -36.42
CA THR A 17 -111.79 -58.51 -37.79
C THR A 17 -110.36 -58.00 -37.87
N ALA A 18 -109.69 -58.20 -39.00
CA ALA A 18 -108.38 -57.63 -39.30
C ALA A 18 -108.44 -56.61 -40.43
N THR A 19 -107.48 -55.70 -40.45
CA THR A 19 -107.30 -54.64 -41.46
C THR A 19 -105.82 -54.58 -41.85
N GLY A 20 -105.51 -54.17 -43.08
CA GLY A 20 -104.11 -53.97 -43.52
C GLY A 20 -103.44 -55.23 -44.10
N GLY A 21 -104.17 -56.00 -44.91
CA GLY A 21 -103.61 -57.16 -45.64
C GLY A 21 -103.64 -58.48 -44.87
N LEU A 22 -104.49 -58.60 -43.84
CA LEU A 22 -104.73 -59.83 -43.07
C LEU A 22 -106.22 -60.13 -43.03
N ALA A 23 -106.58 -61.40 -43.24
CA ALA A 23 -107.93 -61.93 -43.15
C ALA A 23 -108.05 -62.83 -41.91
N VAL A 24 -109.21 -62.79 -41.27
CA VAL A 24 -109.50 -63.61 -40.08
C VAL A 24 -110.80 -64.35 -40.29
N SER A 25 -110.78 -65.68 -40.13
CA SER A 25 -111.97 -66.53 -40.22
C SER A 25 -112.09 -67.45 -39.00
N LYS A 26 -113.33 -67.87 -38.67
CA LYS A 26 -113.60 -68.77 -37.55
C LYS A 26 -114.36 -70.00 -38.02
N SER A 27 -113.81 -71.18 -37.77
CA SER A 27 -114.46 -72.46 -38.05
C SER A 27 -114.17 -73.47 -36.94
N ASN A 28 -115.17 -74.24 -36.51
CA ASN A 28 -115.06 -75.23 -35.42
C ASN A 28 -114.40 -74.71 -34.13
N GLY A 29 -114.56 -73.42 -33.82
CA GLY A 29 -113.99 -72.79 -32.62
C GLY A 29 -112.51 -72.39 -32.73
N ILE A 30 -111.86 -72.63 -33.87
CA ILE A 30 -110.49 -72.17 -34.17
C ILE A 30 -110.57 -70.88 -35.00
N TRP A 31 -109.79 -69.90 -34.60
CA TRP A 31 -109.56 -68.68 -35.39
C TRP A 31 -108.33 -68.89 -36.26
N THR A 32 -108.49 -68.73 -37.58
CA THR A 32 -107.39 -68.73 -38.52
C THR A 32 -107.12 -67.28 -38.93
N VAL A 33 -105.88 -66.85 -38.77
CA VAL A 33 -105.39 -65.55 -39.27
C VAL A 33 -104.42 -65.84 -40.40
N GLU A 34 -104.70 -65.27 -41.56
CA GLU A 34 -103.90 -65.47 -42.77
C GLU A 34 -103.75 -64.14 -43.53
N PRO A 35 -102.79 -64.02 -44.47
CA PRO A 35 -102.74 -62.87 -45.36
C PRO A 35 -104.06 -62.71 -46.11
N ASP A 36 -104.56 -61.47 -46.17
CA ASP A 36 -105.70 -61.16 -47.01
C ASP A 36 -105.22 -61.03 -48.45
N TRP A 37 -105.29 -62.14 -49.17
CA TRP A 37 -104.86 -62.22 -50.56
C TRP A 37 -105.67 -61.30 -51.49
N SER A 38 -106.80 -60.71 -51.03
CA SER A 38 -107.55 -59.72 -51.82
C SER A 38 -106.86 -58.36 -51.95
N TYR A 39 -105.85 -58.07 -51.09
CA TYR A 39 -105.01 -56.87 -51.20
C TYR A 39 -103.91 -57.00 -52.26
N LEU A 40 -103.77 -58.17 -52.87
CA LEU A 40 -102.75 -58.45 -53.88
C LEU A 40 -103.45 -58.92 -55.16
N SER A 41 -103.09 -58.36 -56.31
CA SER A 41 -103.52 -58.88 -57.61
C SER A 41 -102.62 -60.04 -58.01
N LEU A 42 -103.19 -61.24 -58.14
CA LEU A 42 -102.48 -62.39 -58.69
C LEU A 42 -102.26 -62.18 -60.20
N GLU A 43 -101.05 -61.81 -60.61
CA GLU A 43 -100.71 -61.70 -62.04
C GLU A 43 -100.58 -63.07 -62.72
N THR A 44 -99.95 -64.05 -62.05
CA THR A 44 -99.80 -65.41 -62.59
C THR A 44 -99.52 -66.43 -61.47
N SER A 45 -99.98 -67.66 -61.63
CA SER A 45 -99.65 -68.77 -60.71
C SER A 45 -98.40 -69.50 -61.19
N ILE A 46 -97.33 -69.52 -60.39
CA ILE A 46 -96.13 -70.31 -60.66
C ILE A 46 -96.26 -71.66 -59.93
N PRO A 47 -96.35 -72.80 -60.65
CA PRO A 47 -96.74 -74.08 -60.06
C PRO A 47 -95.59 -74.84 -59.34
N ASP A 48 -94.35 -74.34 -59.39
CA ASP A 48 -93.18 -74.98 -58.76
C ASP A 48 -92.53 -74.08 -57.70
N ALA A 49 -92.23 -74.66 -56.54
CA ALA A 49 -91.52 -74.06 -55.41
C ALA A 49 -90.11 -73.53 -55.75
N SER A 50 -89.48 -74.00 -56.83
CA SER A 50 -88.15 -73.58 -57.28
C SER A 50 -88.10 -72.15 -57.86
N GLY A 51 -89.26 -71.55 -58.21
CA GLY A 51 -89.38 -70.23 -58.82
C GLY A 51 -89.49 -69.02 -57.88
N ARG A 52 -89.42 -69.20 -56.55
CA ARG A 52 -89.63 -68.13 -55.55
C ARG A 52 -88.40 -67.24 -55.33
N GLN A 53 -87.93 -66.54 -56.37
CA GLN A 53 -86.77 -65.63 -56.33
C GLN A 53 -87.20 -64.21 -56.70
N LEU A 54 -86.50 -63.19 -56.17
CA LEU A 54 -86.68 -61.80 -56.58
C LEU A 54 -85.88 -61.57 -57.88
N TRP A 55 -86.55 -61.11 -58.92
CA TRP A 55 -85.94 -60.84 -60.23
C TRP A 55 -85.96 -59.34 -60.52
N THR A 56 -84.87 -58.83 -61.08
CA THR A 56 -84.76 -57.44 -61.56
C THR A 56 -84.72 -57.46 -63.08
N TYR A 57 -85.62 -56.69 -63.71
CA TYR A 57 -85.65 -56.55 -65.17
C TYR A 57 -84.52 -55.63 -65.64
N ASP A 58 -83.77 -56.10 -66.63
CA ASP A 58 -82.87 -55.28 -67.42
C ASP A 58 -83.56 -54.94 -68.75
N PRO A 59 -84.03 -53.69 -68.94
CA PRO A 59 -84.75 -53.26 -70.14
C PRO A 59 -83.85 -53.16 -71.38
N THR A 60 -82.52 -53.15 -71.22
CA THR A 60 -81.56 -53.07 -72.32
C THR A 60 -81.18 -54.44 -72.87
N ALA A 61 -81.11 -55.46 -72.01
CA ALA A 61 -80.90 -56.85 -72.42
C ALA A 61 -82.23 -57.61 -72.63
N ASP A 62 -83.36 -56.95 -72.40
CA ASP A 62 -84.72 -57.52 -72.38
C ASP A 62 -84.79 -58.84 -71.61
N SER A 63 -84.16 -58.87 -70.43
CA SER A 63 -83.92 -60.08 -69.65
C SER A 63 -84.10 -59.81 -68.17
N TYR A 64 -84.52 -60.83 -67.41
CA TYR A 64 -84.61 -60.76 -65.96
C TYR A 64 -83.39 -61.40 -65.32
N TYR A 65 -82.73 -60.67 -64.43
CA TYR A 65 -81.63 -61.19 -63.61
C TYR A 65 -82.12 -61.53 -62.21
N ARG A 66 -81.64 -62.64 -61.67
CA ARG A 66 -81.92 -63.03 -60.28
C ARG A 66 -81.11 -62.14 -59.34
N LEU A 67 -81.77 -61.42 -58.44
CA LEU A 67 -81.09 -60.75 -57.34
C LEU A 67 -80.71 -61.78 -56.27
N SER A 68 -79.42 -62.06 -56.13
CA SER A 68 -78.90 -62.94 -55.08
C SER A 68 -78.68 -62.15 -53.78
N VAL A 69 -78.79 -62.83 -52.64
CA VAL A 69 -78.48 -62.23 -51.33
C VAL A 69 -77.01 -61.77 -51.27
N GLN A 70 -76.11 -62.50 -51.93
CA GLN A 70 -74.70 -62.13 -52.01
C GLN A 70 -74.50 -60.83 -52.80
N ALA A 71 -75.21 -60.65 -53.91
CA ALA A 71 -75.15 -59.42 -54.69
C ALA A 71 -75.66 -58.20 -53.89
N LEU A 72 -76.62 -58.40 -52.98
CA LEU A 72 -77.05 -57.33 -52.06
C LEU A 72 -75.96 -57.00 -51.04
N ILE A 73 -75.34 -58.03 -50.44
CA ILE A 73 -74.27 -57.87 -49.44
C ILE A 73 -73.04 -57.16 -50.04
N ASP A 74 -72.61 -57.57 -51.24
CA ASP A 74 -71.41 -57.06 -51.89
C ASP A 74 -71.53 -55.60 -52.36
N ASN A 75 -72.76 -55.08 -52.44
CA ASN A 75 -73.04 -53.71 -52.87
C ASN A 75 -73.50 -52.79 -51.72
N LEU A 76 -73.40 -53.24 -50.46
CA LEU A 76 -73.56 -52.34 -49.32
C LEU A 76 -72.29 -51.48 -49.17
N PRO A 77 -72.39 -50.14 -49.08
CA PRO A 77 -71.23 -49.29 -48.86
C PRO A 77 -70.57 -49.61 -47.51
N ALA A 78 -69.23 -49.55 -47.47
CA ALA A 78 -68.48 -49.68 -46.23
C ALA A 78 -68.93 -48.62 -45.21
N GLY A 79 -69.01 -49.00 -43.93
CA GLY A 79 -69.35 -48.07 -42.85
C GLY A 79 -68.33 -46.93 -42.71
N PRO A 80 -68.70 -45.80 -42.10
CA PRO A 80 -67.75 -44.72 -41.83
C PRO A 80 -66.57 -45.23 -40.98
N PRO A 81 -65.35 -44.70 -41.17
CA PRO A 81 -64.23 -44.96 -40.25
C PRO A 81 -64.64 -44.68 -38.81
N GLY A 82 -64.11 -45.45 -37.86
CA GLY A 82 -64.32 -45.17 -36.44
C GLY A 82 -63.70 -43.84 -36.03
N ASP A 83 -64.20 -43.25 -34.94
CA ASP A 83 -63.64 -42.03 -34.36
C ASP A 83 -62.16 -42.26 -33.96
N ASP A 84 -61.31 -41.25 -34.20
CA ASP A 84 -59.91 -41.29 -33.77
C ASP A 84 -59.82 -41.41 -32.24
N GLY A 85 -58.89 -42.23 -31.75
CA GLY A 85 -58.61 -42.34 -30.32
C GLY A 85 -58.10 -41.01 -29.75
N ALA A 86 -58.42 -40.74 -28.47
CA ALA A 86 -57.92 -39.55 -27.78
C ALA A 86 -56.38 -39.51 -27.80
N ALA A 87 -55.82 -38.35 -28.18
CA ALA A 87 -54.38 -38.16 -28.27
C ALA A 87 -53.69 -38.36 -26.91
N ALA A 88 -52.57 -39.08 -26.90
CA ALA A 88 -51.76 -39.23 -25.69
C ALA A 88 -51.10 -37.89 -25.31
N THR A 89 -51.06 -37.58 -24.01
CA THR A 89 -50.41 -36.36 -23.47
C THR A 89 -49.25 -36.70 -22.54
N ILE A 90 -48.24 -35.83 -22.51
CA ILE A 90 -47.12 -35.87 -21.55
C ILE A 90 -46.97 -34.48 -20.96
N THR A 91 -46.97 -34.39 -19.63
CA THR A 91 -46.77 -33.12 -18.89
C THR A 91 -45.68 -33.29 -17.83
N ALA A 92 -44.96 -32.21 -17.52
CA ALA A 92 -44.05 -32.18 -16.37
C ALA A 92 -44.86 -32.03 -15.07
N GLY A 93 -44.60 -32.92 -14.11
CA GLY A 93 -45.14 -32.86 -12.76
C GLY A 93 -44.26 -32.00 -11.83
N SER A 94 -44.11 -32.47 -10.60
CA SER A 94 -43.24 -31.85 -9.60
C SER A 94 -41.76 -31.99 -9.99
N THR A 95 -40.95 -31.01 -9.58
CA THR A 95 -39.48 -31.10 -9.62
C THR A 95 -38.96 -30.84 -8.22
N SER A 96 -38.22 -31.80 -7.68
CA SER A 96 -37.60 -31.71 -6.35
C SER A 96 -36.09 -31.83 -6.44
N THR A 97 -35.39 -31.19 -5.52
CA THR A 97 -33.93 -31.33 -5.39
C THR A 97 -33.59 -32.47 -4.45
N GLY A 98 -32.84 -33.45 -4.95
CA GLY A 98 -32.33 -34.58 -4.18
C GLY A 98 -31.00 -34.27 -3.50
N ASN A 99 -30.56 -35.19 -2.62
CA ASN A 99 -29.25 -35.11 -1.97
C ASN A 99 -28.11 -35.19 -3.00
N ALA A 100 -26.94 -34.68 -2.64
CA ALA A 100 -25.76 -34.80 -3.49
C ALA A 100 -25.37 -36.29 -3.63
N GLY A 101 -24.90 -36.68 -4.82
CA GLY A 101 -24.42 -38.04 -5.10
C GLY A 101 -25.51 -39.09 -5.33
N THR A 102 -26.80 -38.77 -5.22
CA THR A 102 -27.88 -39.69 -5.63
C THR A 102 -28.07 -39.66 -7.15
N SER A 103 -28.68 -40.71 -7.73
CA SER A 103 -29.07 -40.70 -9.16
C SER A 103 -30.26 -39.78 -9.41
N ALA A 104 -30.33 -39.16 -10.58
CA ALA A 104 -31.55 -38.50 -11.03
C ALA A 104 -32.63 -39.54 -11.37
N SER A 105 -33.89 -39.20 -11.10
CA SER A 105 -35.02 -40.10 -11.37
C SER A 105 -36.20 -39.34 -11.96
N ALA A 106 -36.95 -40.03 -12.83
CA ALA A 106 -38.26 -39.60 -13.31
C ALA A 106 -39.28 -40.70 -13.00
N SER A 107 -40.42 -40.34 -12.39
CA SER A 107 -41.52 -41.27 -12.10
C SER A 107 -42.81 -40.76 -12.74
N ASN A 108 -43.58 -41.66 -13.36
CA ASN A 108 -44.88 -41.30 -13.92
C ASN A 108 -45.96 -41.42 -12.82
N SER A 109 -46.55 -40.29 -12.41
CA SER A 109 -47.71 -40.24 -11.52
C SER A 109 -49.04 -40.19 -12.28
N GLY A 110 -49.00 -40.04 -13.61
CA GLY A 110 -50.16 -40.08 -14.50
C GLY A 110 -50.48 -41.49 -15.02
N THR A 111 -51.25 -41.56 -16.11
CA THR A 111 -51.57 -42.83 -16.81
C THR A 111 -50.65 -43.04 -18.02
N SER A 112 -50.76 -44.20 -18.69
CA SER A 112 -50.03 -44.46 -19.93
C SER A 112 -50.49 -43.59 -21.11
N SER A 113 -51.72 -43.04 -21.07
CA SER A 113 -52.28 -42.16 -22.10
C SER A 113 -52.27 -40.67 -21.69
N ALA A 114 -52.00 -40.38 -20.42
CA ALA A 114 -51.84 -39.03 -19.88
C ALA A 114 -50.73 -39.03 -18.82
N ALA A 115 -49.48 -39.08 -19.28
CA ALA A 115 -48.32 -39.21 -18.40
C ALA A 115 -48.00 -37.88 -17.71
N VAL A 116 -47.68 -37.96 -16.43
CA VAL A 116 -47.19 -36.83 -15.62
C VAL A 116 -45.86 -37.25 -15.01
N LEU A 117 -44.76 -36.67 -15.50
CA LEU A 117 -43.41 -37.06 -15.08
C LEU A 117 -42.95 -36.17 -13.92
N ASP A 118 -42.84 -36.76 -12.73
CA ASP A 118 -42.22 -36.13 -11.56
C ASP A 118 -40.71 -36.37 -11.57
N PHE A 119 -39.93 -35.32 -11.36
CA PHE A 119 -38.47 -35.34 -11.41
C PHE A 119 -37.86 -35.15 -10.01
N SER A 120 -36.86 -35.97 -9.70
CA SER A 120 -35.92 -35.72 -8.61
C SER A 120 -34.53 -35.47 -9.20
N ILE A 121 -34.04 -34.25 -9.02
CA ILE A 121 -32.76 -33.79 -9.57
C ILE A 121 -31.77 -33.61 -8.41
N PRO A 122 -30.73 -34.46 -8.31
CA PRO A 122 -29.69 -34.34 -7.29
C PRO A 122 -28.99 -32.98 -7.36
N ARG A 123 -28.72 -32.37 -6.22
CA ARG A 123 -27.83 -31.20 -6.16
C ARG A 123 -26.36 -31.59 -6.38
N GLY A 124 -25.54 -30.61 -6.73
CA GLY A 124 -24.08 -30.77 -6.73
C GLY A 124 -23.52 -31.03 -5.33
N ALA A 125 -22.39 -31.73 -5.24
CA ALA A 125 -21.68 -31.91 -3.99
C ALA A 125 -21.18 -30.55 -3.44
N ASP A 126 -21.28 -30.36 -2.13
CA ASP A 126 -20.69 -29.18 -1.48
C ASP A 126 -19.16 -29.26 -1.51
N ALA A 127 -18.50 -28.10 -1.60
CA ALA A 127 -17.04 -28.03 -1.49
C ALA A 127 -16.57 -28.22 -0.04
N GLY A 128 -15.41 -28.86 0.14
CA GLY A 128 -14.76 -29.07 1.44
C GLY A 128 -14.58 -30.55 1.79
N MET A 129 -14.00 -30.81 2.96
CA MET A 129 -13.87 -32.15 3.51
C MET A 129 -15.10 -32.48 4.36
N ARG A 130 -15.73 -33.63 4.13
CA ARG A 130 -16.99 -33.98 4.79
C ARG A 130 -16.73 -34.72 6.09
N PHE A 131 -17.40 -34.30 7.16
CA PHE A 131 -17.36 -34.95 8.47
C PHE A 131 -18.79 -35.13 9.03
N ALA A 132 -18.95 -36.05 9.97
CA ALA A 132 -20.16 -36.19 10.77
C ALA A 132 -20.01 -35.41 12.09
N PHE A 133 -20.93 -34.49 12.35
CA PHE A 133 -20.90 -33.69 13.57
C PHE A 133 -21.23 -34.52 14.81
N GLU A 134 -20.42 -34.37 15.85
CA GLU A 134 -20.64 -34.95 17.16
C GLU A 134 -20.91 -33.86 18.20
N THR A 135 -21.90 -34.07 19.05
CA THR A 135 -22.36 -33.06 20.03
C THR A 135 -21.49 -32.97 21.28
N SER A 136 -20.54 -33.90 21.48
CA SER A 136 -19.59 -33.83 22.59
C SER A 136 -18.70 -32.61 22.45
N THR A 137 -18.66 -31.78 23.50
CA THR A 137 -17.78 -30.60 23.57
C THR A 137 -16.40 -30.91 24.16
N SER A 138 -16.13 -32.17 24.51
CA SER A 138 -14.82 -32.59 24.98
C SER A 138 -13.84 -32.69 23.81
N MET A 139 -12.72 -31.97 23.88
CA MET A 139 -11.63 -32.08 22.92
C MET A 139 -10.86 -33.38 23.15
N ALA A 140 -11.21 -34.37 22.35
CA ALA A 140 -10.63 -35.70 22.27
C ALA A 140 -10.92 -36.24 20.87
N ALA A 141 -10.27 -37.35 20.50
CA ALA A 141 -10.47 -38.02 19.22
C ALA A 141 -11.97 -38.19 18.90
N PRO A 142 -12.47 -37.58 17.82
CA PRO A 142 -13.79 -37.90 17.27
C PRO A 142 -13.83 -39.34 16.77
N ALA A 143 -15.02 -39.90 16.60
CA ALA A 143 -15.20 -41.14 15.87
C ALA A 143 -14.63 -41.00 14.45
N SER A 144 -14.39 -42.13 13.77
CA SER A 144 -13.92 -42.12 12.38
C SER A 144 -14.85 -41.28 11.50
N GLY A 145 -14.30 -40.34 10.72
CA GLY A 145 -15.09 -39.39 9.93
C GLY A 145 -15.78 -38.29 10.73
N GLY A 146 -15.48 -38.15 12.03
CA GLY A 146 -16.17 -37.24 12.96
C GLY A 146 -15.50 -35.87 13.13
N ILE A 147 -16.30 -34.89 13.55
CA ILE A 147 -15.86 -33.55 13.96
C ILE A 147 -16.61 -33.09 15.21
N ARG A 148 -15.90 -32.43 16.13
CA ARG A 148 -16.46 -31.83 17.37
C ARG A 148 -16.09 -30.36 17.46
N LEU A 149 -16.95 -29.59 18.12
CA LEU A 149 -16.66 -28.22 18.55
C LEU A 149 -16.61 -28.20 20.07
N ASN A 150 -15.68 -27.45 20.67
CA ASN A 150 -15.54 -27.41 22.13
C ASN A 150 -16.63 -26.62 22.86
N ASN A 151 -17.63 -26.12 22.12
CA ASN A 151 -18.79 -25.44 22.66
C ASN A 151 -20.02 -25.72 21.78
N ALA A 152 -21.20 -25.80 22.41
CA ALA A 152 -22.46 -25.97 21.67
C ALA A 152 -22.89 -24.68 20.94
N SER A 153 -22.53 -23.52 21.48
CA SER A 153 -22.75 -22.23 20.82
C SER A 153 -21.61 -21.94 19.84
N LEU A 154 -21.93 -21.81 18.55
CA LEU A 154 -20.95 -21.53 17.49
C LEU A 154 -20.11 -20.28 17.81
N ALA A 155 -20.72 -19.25 18.40
CA ALA A 155 -20.04 -18.01 18.77
C ALA A 155 -19.01 -18.15 19.90
N SER A 156 -19.03 -19.28 20.63
CA SER A 156 -18.18 -19.54 21.80
C SER A 156 -17.17 -20.66 21.57
N VAL A 157 -17.06 -21.16 20.34
CA VAL A 157 -16.07 -22.17 19.98
C VAL A 157 -14.67 -21.55 19.92
N THR A 158 -13.72 -22.20 20.59
CA THR A 158 -12.31 -21.84 20.57
C THR A 158 -11.41 -23.00 20.11
N ALA A 159 -11.96 -24.19 19.94
CA ALA A 159 -11.26 -25.35 19.40
C ALA A 159 -12.20 -26.28 18.62
N ILE A 160 -11.69 -26.85 17.54
CA ILE A 160 -12.36 -27.84 16.69
C ILE A 160 -11.52 -29.11 16.71
N ALA A 161 -12.12 -30.26 17.03
CA ALA A 161 -11.46 -31.56 16.91
C ALA A 161 -11.96 -32.26 15.65
N VAL A 162 -11.05 -32.66 14.77
CA VAL A 162 -11.35 -33.35 13.51
C VAL A 162 -10.65 -34.69 13.49
N ASN A 163 -11.34 -35.75 13.09
CA ASN A 163 -10.68 -37.04 12.85
C ASN A 163 -9.65 -36.90 11.71
N ALA A 164 -8.54 -37.65 11.77
CA ALA A 164 -7.55 -37.66 10.68
C ALA A 164 -8.17 -38.13 9.36
N THR A 165 -9.15 -39.04 9.43
CA THR A 165 -9.89 -39.55 8.28
C THR A 165 -11.24 -38.84 8.15
N GLU A 166 -11.54 -38.34 6.96
CA GLU A 166 -12.84 -37.73 6.65
C GLU A 166 -13.94 -38.80 6.42
N ALA A 167 -15.21 -38.39 6.35
CA ALA A 167 -16.36 -39.31 6.33
C ALA A 167 -16.42 -40.29 5.14
N GLY A 168 -15.72 -40.00 4.05
CA GLY A 168 -15.51 -40.87 2.88
C GLY A 168 -14.36 -41.87 3.03
N GLY A 169 -13.60 -41.83 4.13
CA GLY A 169 -12.52 -42.78 4.43
C GLY A 169 -11.12 -42.35 3.97
N VAL A 170 -10.95 -41.10 3.50
CA VAL A 170 -9.64 -40.56 3.10
C VAL A 170 -8.93 -39.90 4.28
N ASP A 171 -7.64 -40.18 4.45
CA ASP A 171 -6.80 -39.46 5.42
C ASP A 171 -6.48 -38.05 4.89
N VAL A 172 -6.83 -37.03 5.68
CA VAL A 172 -6.65 -35.60 5.36
C VAL A 172 -5.76 -34.89 6.40
N SER A 173 -5.16 -35.64 7.33
CA SER A 173 -4.37 -35.11 8.44
C SER A 173 -3.22 -34.22 7.99
N ASP A 174 -2.39 -34.69 7.04
CA ASP A 174 -1.26 -33.92 6.50
C ASP A 174 -1.70 -32.57 5.92
N PHE A 175 -2.82 -32.55 5.20
CA PHE A 175 -3.33 -31.31 4.62
C PHE A 175 -3.79 -30.33 5.70
N ILE A 176 -4.54 -30.81 6.70
CA ILE A 176 -5.02 -29.98 7.81
C ILE A 176 -3.85 -29.48 8.65
N ALA A 177 -2.80 -30.29 8.86
CA ALA A 177 -1.60 -29.89 9.57
C ALA A 177 -0.93 -28.67 8.93
N THR A 178 -1.00 -28.51 7.61
CA THR A 178 -0.43 -27.31 6.96
C THR A 178 -1.14 -26.01 7.34
N TRP A 179 -2.36 -26.05 7.90
CA TRP A 179 -3.23 -24.87 8.01
C TRP A 179 -2.69 -23.79 8.94
N ASP A 180 -1.75 -24.12 9.84
CA ASP A 180 -1.06 -23.16 10.70
C ASP A 180 0.35 -22.73 10.24
N ASP A 181 0.80 -23.20 9.07
CA ASP A 181 2.13 -22.86 8.52
C ASP A 181 2.35 -21.36 8.25
N SER A 182 1.27 -20.57 8.14
CA SER A 182 1.38 -19.14 7.86
C SER A 182 2.16 -18.44 8.98
N THR A 183 3.07 -17.56 8.61
CA THR A 183 3.83 -16.73 9.58
C THR A 183 2.99 -15.61 10.22
N ASN A 184 1.74 -15.42 9.80
CA ASN A 184 0.84 -14.43 10.38
C ASN A 184 0.36 -14.82 11.79
N THR A 185 -0.16 -13.86 12.56
CA THR A 185 -0.82 -14.13 13.85
C THR A 185 -2.12 -14.91 13.67
N VAL A 186 -2.92 -14.54 12.66
CA VAL A 186 -4.05 -15.33 12.16
C VAL A 186 -3.55 -16.15 10.99
N LYS A 187 -3.64 -17.48 11.08
CA LYS A 187 -3.04 -18.41 10.12
C LYS A 187 -3.85 -18.57 8.84
N GLY A 188 -5.15 -18.33 8.96
CA GLY A 188 -6.15 -18.51 7.92
C GLY A 188 -7.53 -18.50 8.56
N TYR A 189 -8.52 -18.93 7.80
CA TYR A 189 -9.88 -19.11 8.28
C TYR A 189 -10.36 -20.52 7.96
N VAL A 190 -11.34 -20.99 8.72
CA VAL A 190 -12.03 -22.24 8.48
C VAL A 190 -13.53 -22.04 8.62
N GLU A 191 -14.27 -22.56 7.66
CA GLU A 191 -15.72 -22.67 7.72
C GLU A 191 -16.12 -24.11 8.05
N VAL A 192 -17.02 -24.27 9.02
CA VAL A 192 -17.79 -25.50 9.26
C VAL A 192 -19.20 -25.23 8.80
N ARG A 193 -19.67 -25.89 7.75
CA ARG A 193 -21.00 -25.65 7.16
C ARG A 193 -21.83 -26.92 7.10
N LYS A 194 -23.12 -26.84 7.42
CA LYS A 194 -24.05 -27.98 7.31
C LYS A 194 -24.30 -28.33 5.84
N GLU A 195 -24.22 -29.60 5.52
CA GLU A 195 -24.49 -30.13 4.18
C GLU A 195 -25.86 -29.64 3.66
N GLY A 196 -25.89 -29.07 2.46
CA GLY A 196 -27.12 -28.58 1.83
C GLY A 196 -27.70 -27.29 2.41
N SER A 197 -27.05 -26.66 3.39
CA SER A 197 -27.49 -25.39 3.96
C SER A 197 -26.50 -24.26 3.65
N GLY A 198 -27.00 -23.19 3.04
CA GLY A 198 -26.26 -21.93 2.94
C GLY A 198 -26.38 -21.04 4.19
N ALA A 199 -27.18 -21.44 5.18
CA ALA A 199 -27.53 -20.60 6.34
C ALA A 199 -27.05 -21.16 7.69
N VAL A 200 -26.64 -22.44 7.74
CA VAL A 200 -26.12 -23.07 8.97
C VAL A 200 -24.62 -23.28 8.82
N LEU A 201 -23.83 -22.38 9.40
CA LEU A 201 -22.38 -22.38 9.33
C LEU A 201 -21.73 -21.66 10.52
N GLY A 202 -20.48 -22.02 10.82
CA GLY A 202 -19.58 -21.26 11.67
C GLY A 202 -18.29 -20.95 10.93
N LEU A 203 -17.87 -19.69 10.90
CA LEU A 203 -16.63 -19.20 10.33
C LEU A 203 -15.70 -18.75 11.45
N TYR A 204 -14.46 -19.25 11.41
CA TYR A 204 -13.48 -19.02 12.45
C TYR A 204 -12.12 -18.66 11.87
N SER A 205 -11.35 -17.84 12.57
CA SER A 205 -9.93 -17.64 12.28
C SER A 205 -9.09 -18.71 12.98
N ILE A 206 -8.09 -19.25 12.30
CA ILE A 206 -7.19 -20.29 12.82
C ILE A 206 -5.99 -19.64 13.50
N THR A 207 -5.60 -20.12 14.68
CA THR A 207 -4.38 -19.68 15.40
C THR A 207 -3.28 -20.74 15.41
N SER A 208 -3.64 -22.02 15.51
CA SER A 208 -2.70 -23.15 15.48
C SER A 208 -3.43 -24.46 15.17
N VAL A 209 -2.68 -25.45 14.70
CA VAL A 209 -3.13 -26.84 14.56
C VAL A 209 -2.23 -27.74 15.41
N THR A 210 -2.83 -28.64 16.18
CA THR A 210 -2.11 -29.65 16.94
C THR A 210 -2.47 -31.02 16.40
N ASP A 211 -1.50 -31.70 15.81
CA ASP A 211 -1.64 -33.07 15.34
C ASP A 211 -1.49 -34.06 16.51
N ASN A 212 -2.54 -34.82 16.78
CA ASN A 212 -2.60 -35.88 17.79
C ASN A 212 -2.61 -37.27 17.14
N THR A 213 -2.04 -37.39 15.94
CA THR A 213 -1.84 -38.60 15.13
C THR A 213 -3.13 -39.18 14.54
N THR A 214 -4.15 -39.42 15.35
CA THR A 214 -5.46 -39.98 14.91
C THR A 214 -6.53 -38.90 14.71
N TRP A 215 -6.24 -37.68 15.15
CA TRP A 215 -7.11 -36.53 15.06
C TRP A 215 -6.29 -35.24 15.19
N LEU A 216 -6.85 -34.13 14.73
CA LEU A 216 -6.21 -32.82 14.82
C LEU A 216 -7.10 -31.88 15.64
N GLN A 217 -6.46 -31.06 16.48
CA GLN A 217 -7.10 -29.97 17.20
C GLN A 217 -6.76 -28.65 16.51
N ILE A 218 -7.77 -27.97 15.98
CA ILE A 218 -7.62 -26.66 15.37
C ILE A 218 -8.02 -25.63 16.43
N ALA A 219 -7.07 -24.82 16.90
CA ALA A 219 -7.35 -23.69 17.76
C ALA A 219 -7.90 -22.55 16.91
N VAL A 220 -9.06 -22.03 17.32
CA VAL A 220 -9.82 -21.07 16.50
C VAL A 220 -10.38 -19.91 17.33
N THR A 221 -10.78 -18.85 16.64
CA THR A 221 -11.57 -17.75 17.22
C THR A 221 -12.75 -17.46 16.31
N TYR A 222 -13.94 -17.29 16.89
CA TYR A 222 -15.15 -17.02 16.14
C TYR A 222 -15.07 -15.70 15.36
N VAL A 223 -15.49 -15.74 14.09
CA VAL A 223 -15.59 -14.57 13.21
C VAL A 223 -17.05 -14.27 12.89
N SER A 224 -17.81 -15.28 12.44
CA SER A 224 -19.22 -15.16 12.07
C SER A 224 -19.89 -16.53 12.01
N GLY A 225 -21.22 -16.59 11.95
CA GLY A 225 -21.96 -17.84 11.82
C GLY A 225 -23.40 -17.75 12.30
N SER A 226 -24.19 -18.75 11.93
CA SER A 226 -25.62 -18.84 12.26
C SER A 226 -26.09 -20.29 12.30
N GLY A 227 -27.20 -20.53 13.00
CA GLY A 227 -27.80 -21.85 13.14
C GLY A 227 -27.13 -22.72 14.20
N SER A 228 -27.38 -24.02 14.13
CA SER A 228 -26.86 -25.03 15.06
C SER A 228 -26.68 -26.37 14.35
N PHE A 229 -25.70 -27.16 14.79
CA PHE A 229 -25.50 -28.53 14.34
C PHE A 229 -26.13 -29.52 15.34
N SER A 230 -26.68 -30.61 14.82
CA SER A 230 -27.25 -31.74 15.56
C SER A 230 -26.39 -32.99 15.39
N ALA A 231 -26.52 -33.95 16.30
CA ALA A 231 -25.75 -35.19 16.22
C ALA A 231 -25.90 -35.88 14.86
N SER A 232 -24.78 -36.32 14.30
CA SER A 232 -24.67 -36.95 12.98
C SER A 232 -25.06 -36.05 11.80
N ASP A 233 -25.27 -34.75 12.00
CA ASP A 233 -25.39 -33.81 10.89
C ASP A 233 -24.12 -33.90 10.03
N PRO A 234 -24.25 -34.09 8.72
CA PRO A 234 -23.10 -34.00 7.86
C PRO A 234 -22.71 -32.55 7.65
N VAL A 235 -21.42 -32.28 7.82
CA VAL A 235 -20.85 -30.94 7.72
C VAL A 235 -19.61 -30.96 6.84
N TYR A 236 -19.32 -29.83 6.21
CA TYR A 236 -18.14 -29.61 5.39
C TYR A 236 -17.19 -28.66 6.11
N LEU A 237 -15.93 -29.06 6.21
CA LEU A 237 -14.83 -28.26 6.72
C LEU A 237 -14.05 -27.67 5.53
N ILE A 238 -13.99 -26.34 5.47
CA ILE A 238 -13.48 -25.60 4.31
C ILE A 238 -12.42 -24.60 4.78
N PRO A 239 -11.15 -24.75 4.36
CA PRO A 239 -10.10 -23.79 4.70
C PRO A 239 -10.06 -22.60 3.74
N TYR A 240 -9.72 -21.44 4.29
CA TYR A 240 -9.28 -20.26 3.55
C TYR A 240 -7.86 -19.93 4.01
N ARG A 241 -6.87 -20.37 3.22
CA ARG A 241 -5.45 -20.21 3.53
C ARG A 241 -5.04 -18.73 3.39
N THR A 242 -4.29 -18.23 4.36
CA THR A 242 -3.58 -16.95 4.21
C THR A 242 -2.14 -17.24 3.81
N GLY A 243 -1.58 -16.41 2.92
CA GLY A 243 -0.15 -16.48 2.60
C GLY A 243 0.72 -16.24 3.84
N ASN A 244 2.03 -16.41 3.69
CA ASN A 244 2.94 -15.94 4.73
C ASN A 244 2.82 -14.43 4.87
N LYS A 245 3.01 -13.93 6.09
CA LYS A 245 3.36 -12.53 6.29
C LYS A 245 4.52 -12.24 5.34
N GLY A 246 4.43 -11.14 4.58
CA GLY A 246 5.62 -10.64 3.89
C GLY A 246 6.76 -10.56 4.91
N ALA A 247 8.01 -10.73 4.48
CA ALA A 247 9.13 -10.47 5.38
C ALA A 247 8.85 -9.11 6.02
N ASP A 248 8.67 -9.10 7.35
CA ASP A 248 8.54 -7.86 8.09
C ASP A 248 9.64 -6.92 7.62
N GLY A 249 9.43 -5.61 7.66
CA GLY A 249 10.49 -4.62 7.36
C GLY A 249 11.83 -4.88 8.08
N ALA A 250 11.90 -5.85 8.99
CA ALA A 250 13.07 -6.64 9.38
C ALA A 250 13.89 -7.29 8.23
N GLY A 251 13.49 -7.12 6.97
CA GLY A 251 14.37 -7.33 5.82
C GLY A 251 15.64 -6.48 5.93
N THR A 252 16.70 -6.92 5.28
CA THR A 252 18.00 -6.27 5.09
C THR A 252 17.94 -4.94 4.31
N GLY A 253 16.84 -4.19 4.43
CA GLY A 253 16.51 -2.98 3.69
C GLY A 253 16.06 -1.78 4.54
N ASP A 254 15.97 -1.88 5.87
CA ASP A 254 15.89 -0.69 6.72
C ASP A 254 17.25 0.02 6.75
N PHE A 255 17.25 1.35 6.62
CA PHE A 255 18.44 2.21 6.58
C PHE A 255 19.16 2.33 7.94
N SER A 256 19.11 1.29 8.78
CA SER A 256 19.75 1.26 10.09
C SER A 256 20.03 -0.19 10.49
N SER A 257 21.31 -0.58 10.51
CA SER A 257 21.74 -1.90 10.98
C SER A 257 21.94 -1.97 12.50
N ASN A 258 21.82 -0.85 13.23
CA ASN A 258 22.10 -0.80 14.66
C ASN A 258 21.27 0.30 15.35
N THR A 259 20.02 -0.02 15.66
CA THR A 259 19.11 0.86 16.42
C THR A 259 19.52 0.98 17.89
N SER A 260 20.35 0.08 18.40
CA SER A 260 20.79 0.06 19.81
C SER A 260 21.88 1.08 20.17
N SER A 261 22.62 1.62 19.19
CA SER A 261 23.72 2.57 19.43
C SER A 261 23.65 3.87 18.64
N SER A 262 22.72 3.95 17.68
CA SER A 262 22.44 5.20 16.97
C SER A 262 21.74 6.18 17.91
N VAL A 263 22.05 7.47 17.78
CA VAL A 263 21.42 8.55 18.56
C VAL A 263 20.68 9.54 17.65
N ASP A 264 19.72 10.28 18.21
CA ASP A 264 18.99 11.31 17.46
C ASP A 264 19.95 12.40 16.93
N GLY A 265 19.73 12.83 15.69
CA GLY A 265 20.56 13.81 14.98
C GLY A 265 21.92 13.32 14.46
N GLU A 266 22.24 12.02 14.54
CA GLU A 266 23.51 11.45 14.06
C GLU A 266 23.60 11.37 12.52
N ILE A 267 24.81 11.58 11.96
CA ILE A 267 25.07 11.36 10.53
C ILE A 267 25.20 9.86 10.25
N VAL A 268 24.44 9.36 9.27
CA VAL A 268 24.48 7.97 8.80
C VAL A 268 25.30 7.86 7.52
N LEU A 269 26.15 6.83 7.42
CA LEU A 269 26.97 6.48 6.25
C LEU A 269 26.57 5.11 5.70
N PHE A 270 26.90 4.80 4.45
CA PHE A 270 26.73 3.43 3.95
C PHE A 270 27.77 2.46 4.57
N SER A 271 27.34 1.26 4.97
CA SER A 271 28.23 0.21 5.50
C SER A 271 29.00 -0.57 4.45
N GLY A 272 28.84 -0.24 3.16
CA GLY A 272 29.54 -0.86 2.05
C GLY A 272 29.00 -0.36 0.71
N THR A 273 29.46 -0.94 -0.40
CA THR A 273 29.07 -0.55 -1.76
C THR A 273 27.69 -1.07 -2.19
N GLY A 274 27.06 -1.94 -1.40
CA GLY A 274 25.75 -2.52 -1.71
C GLY A 274 24.57 -1.54 -1.61
N GLY A 275 24.75 -0.38 -0.97
CA GLY A 275 23.74 0.71 -0.91
C GLY A 275 22.47 0.39 -0.12
N LYS A 276 22.41 -0.75 0.59
CA LYS A 276 21.21 -1.19 1.33
C LYS A 276 21.33 -1.04 2.84
N THR A 277 22.54 -0.86 3.37
CA THR A 277 22.79 -0.85 4.81
C THR A 277 23.50 0.45 5.24
N GLY A 278 23.02 1.03 6.34
CA GLY A 278 23.63 2.18 7.00
C GLY A 278 24.51 1.77 8.18
N LYS A 279 25.57 2.55 8.44
CA LYS A 279 26.44 2.55 9.63
C LYS A 279 26.54 3.96 10.20
N ARG A 280 26.95 4.04 11.47
CA ARG A 280 27.24 5.30 12.15
C ARG A 280 28.48 5.99 11.58
N ALA A 281 28.47 7.32 11.51
CA ALA A 281 29.69 8.09 11.30
C ALA A 281 30.49 8.16 12.61
N THR A 282 31.68 7.55 12.66
CA THR A 282 32.52 7.53 13.88
C THR A 282 33.56 8.66 13.94
N GLY A 283 33.64 9.51 12.90
CA GLY A 283 34.58 10.62 12.85
C GLY A 283 34.16 11.79 13.74
N SER A 284 35.13 12.46 14.36
CA SER A 284 34.95 13.69 15.11
C SER A 284 35.69 14.87 14.46
N GLY A 285 35.23 16.10 14.72
CA GLY A 285 35.87 17.32 14.22
C GLY A 285 35.10 17.95 13.05
N LEU A 286 35.79 18.78 12.26
CA LEU A 286 35.20 19.41 11.08
C LEU A 286 35.02 18.38 9.97
N ALA A 287 33.83 18.36 9.37
CA ALA A 287 33.49 17.47 8.27
C ALA A 287 34.03 18.00 6.93
N LYS A 288 34.61 17.12 6.11
CA LYS A 288 34.91 17.35 4.70
C LYS A 288 34.21 16.30 3.84
N LEU A 289 33.76 16.70 2.66
CA LEU A 289 33.28 15.79 1.62
C LEU A 289 34.28 15.75 0.46
N THR A 290 34.67 14.55 0.05
CA THR A 290 35.44 14.32 -1.18
C THR A 290 34.63 13.40 -2.07
N SER A 291 34.08 13.93 -3.18
CA SER A 291 33.18 13.18 -4.08
C SER A 291 32.00 12.53 -3.36
N GLY A 292 31.41 13.23 -2.38
CA GLY A 292 30.28 12.74 -1.58
C GLY A 292 30.63 11.79 -0.43
N ILE A 293 31.92 11.47 -0.22
CA ILE A 293 32.39 10.66 0.91
C ILE A 293 32.76 11.57 2.07
N LEU A 294 32.17 11.33 3.25
CA LEU A 294 32.48 12.03 4.50
C LEU A 294 33.83 11.59 5.07
N SER A 295 34.67 12.55 5.44
CA SER A 295 35.91 12.36 6.20
C SER A 295 36.16 13.52 7.17
N ALA A 296 37.06 13.32 8.15
CA ALA A 296 37.52 14.41 9.00
C ALA A 296 38.44 15.35 8.20
N ALA A 297 38.22 16.65 8.31
CA ALA A 297 39.06 17.67 7.71
C ALA A 297 40.41 17.78 8.47
N SER A 298 41.50 17.96 7.74
CA SER A 298 42.84 18.11 8.31
C SER A 298 43.24 19.58 8.44
N SER A 299 43.65 19.98 9.63
CA SER A 299 44.19 21.33 9.89
C SER A 299 45.44 21.59 9.05
N GLY A 300 45.56 22.78 8.47
CA GLY A 300 46.68 23.18 7.60
C GLY A 300 46.54 22.75 6.14
N THR A 301 45.66 21.79 5.83
CA THR A 301 45.33 21.38 4.47
C THR A 301 43.94 21.84 4.07
N ASP A 302 42.92 21.51 4.88
CA ASP A 302 41.51 21.75 4.57
C ASP A 302 40.98 23.03 5.22
N TYR A 303 41.59 23.45 6.33
CA TYR A 303 41.26 24.70 7.03
C TYR A 303 42.50 25.26 7.71
N ALA A 304 42.50 26.57 7.95
CA ALA A 304 43.59 27.22 8.69
C ALA A 304 43.59 26.73 10.15
N PRO A 305 44.74 26.31 10.72
CA PRO A 305 44.83 26.00 12.14
C PRO A 305 44.34 27.18 12.97
N ALA A 306 43.70 26.90 14.11
CA ALA A 306 43.42 27.93 15.10
C ALA A 306 44.75 28.58 15.49
N THR A 307 44.91 29.87 15.18
CA THR A 307 46.06 30.64 15.60
C THR A 307 45.88 30.96 17.08
N SER A 308 46.88 30.59 17.89
CA SER A 308 46.94 30.96 19.30
C SER A 308 47.97 32.07 19.48
N GLY A 309 47.72 32.98 20.43
CA GLY A 309 48.58 34.12 20.73
C GLY A 309 48.00 35.47 20.30
N THR A 310 48.79 36.54 20.50
CA THR A 310 48.38 37.94 20.29
C THR A 310 49.01 38.58 19.07
N SER A 311 49.73 37.82 18.26
CA SER A 311 50.41 38.32 17.06
C SER A 311 49.42 38.74 15.98
N ILE A 312 49.74 39.79 15.24
CA ILE A 312 49.04 40.13 14.02
C ILE A 312 49.24 39.00 13.01
N LEU A 313 48.17 38.61 12.32
CA LEU A 313 48.18 37.54 11.33
C LEU A 313 48.11 38.12 9.93
N LYS A 314 48.76 37.45 8.98
CA LYS A 314 48.67 37.73 7.54
C LYS A 314 48.30 36.45 6.78
N GLY A 315 47.70 36.62 5.60
CA GLY A 315 47.47 35.50 4.70
C GLY A 315 48.80 34.87 4.27
N ASN A 316 48.87 33.53 4.24
CA ASN A 316 50.09 32.81 3.84
C ASN A 316 50.13 32.48 2.32
N GLY A 317 49.13 32.90 1.55
CA GLY A 317 49.02 32.62 0.11
C GLY A 317 48.58 31.18 -0.25
N SER A 318 48.25 30.35 0.74
CA SER A 318 47.83 28.95 0.58
C SER A 318 46.53 28.66 1.35
N GLY A 319 45.65 29.66 1.45
CA GLY A 319 44.36 29.54 2.15
C GLY A 319 44.46 29.53 3.69
N GLY A 320 45.62 29.82 4.27
CA GLY A 320 45.84 29.89 5.71
C GLY A 320 46.42 31.21 6.21
N PHE A 321 46.80 31.22 7.49
CA PHE A 321 47.42 32.37 8.16
C PHE A 321 48.87 32.08 8.55
N SER A 322 49.67 33.13 8.64
CA SER A 322 51.01 33.14 9.23
C SER A 322 51.16 34.38 10.12
N SER A 323 52.04 34.33 11.11
CA SER A 323 52.35 35.52 11.93
C SER A 323 52.99 36.59 11.06
N ALA A 324 52.50 37.83 11.17
CA ALA A 324 53.11 38.98 10.54
C ALA A 324 54.34 39.43 11.33
N SER A 325 55.41 39.78 10.61
CA SER A 325 56.68 40.26 11.19
C SER A 325 56.78 41.77 11.07
N ALA A 326 57.07 42.45 12.18
CA ALA A 326 57.36 43.88 12.17
C ALA A 326 58.60 44.19 11.31
N GLY A 327 58.57 45.31 10.57
CA GLY A 327 59.62 45.73 9.64
C GLY A 327 59.60 45.02 8.29
N THR A 328 58.87 43.91 8.15
CA THR A 328 58.64 43.23 6.85
C THR A 328 57.20 43.41 6.39
N ASP A 329 56.24 43.05 7.24
CA ASP A 329 54.82 43.02 6.87
C ASP A 329 54.05 44.25 7.36
N TYR A 330 54.49 44.86 8.47
CA TYR A 330 53.95 46.11 9.00
C TYR A 330 55.08 46.92 9.63
N GLN A 331 54.95 48.25 9.64
CA GLN A 331 55.93 49.09 10.34
C GLN A 331 55.70 48.98 11.85
N ALA A 332 56.77 48.70 12.61
CA ALA A 332 56.74 48.87 14.05
C ALA A 332 56.50 50.35 14.37
N ALA A 333 55.80 50.65 15.46
CA ALA A 333 55.66 52.03 15.91
C ALA A 333 57.06 52.62 16.17
N ASP A 334 57.53 53.52 15.29
CA ASP A 334 58.78 54.26 15.46
C ASP A 334 58.50 55.56 16.22
N ALA A 335 59.32 55.86 17.23
CA ALA A 335 59.14 56.99 18.15
C ALA A 335 59.52 58.36 17.52
N GLN A 336 60.02 58.41 16.28
CA GLN A 336 60.49 59.64 15.63
C GLN A 336 59.53 60.26 14.58
N LEU A 337 58.28 59.82 14.50
CA LEU A 337 57.25 60.47 13.69
C LEU A 337 56.71 61.76 14.36
N PHE A 338 57.56 62.76 14.57
CA PHE A 338 57.10 64.11 14.92
C PHE A 338 57.05 64.98 13.67
N SER A 339 55.86 65.42 13.26
CA SER A 339 55.66 66.32 12.11
C SER A 339 55.97 67.80 12.43
N ASN A 340 56.39 68.11 13.67
CA ASN A 340 56.68 69.45 14.17
C ASN A 340 58.12 69.52 14.72
N ILE A 341 58.66 70.72 14.91
CA ILE A 341 59.91 70.94 15.66
C ILE A 341 59.54 71.24 17.13
N PRO A 342 59.81 70.33 18.09
CA PRO A 342 59.39 70.54 19.48
C PRO A 342 60.20 71.64 20.18
N GLN A 343 59.52 72.45 21.01
CA GLN A 343 60.14 73.54 21.78
C GLN A 343 60.81 73.07 23.06
N ASN A 344 62.05 73.50 23.27
CA ASN A 344 62.73 73.47 24.55
C ASN A 344 63.02 74.93 24.98
N SER A 345 62.16 75.50 25.83
CA SER A 345 62.30 76.90 26.26
C SER A 345 63.29 77.01 27.43
N GLN A 346 64.25 77.92 27.31
CA GLN A 346 65.33 78.13 28.30
C GLN A 346 65.45 79.62 28.64
N SER A 347 65.37 79.97 29.92
CA SER A 347 65.61 81.32 30.48
C SER A 347 66.82 81.35 31.41
N ALA A 348 67.82 80.54 31.09
CA ALA A 348 69.07 80.41 31.83
C ALA A 348 70.20 80.01 30.86
N ALA A 349 71.45 80.03 31.35
CA ALA A 349 72.54 79.38 30.64
C ALA A 349 72.25 77.87 30.55
N TYR A 350 72.48 77.27 29.38
CA TYR A 350 72.04 75.91 29.08
C TYR A 350 73.10 75.17 28.27
N THR A 351 73.32 73.89 28.55
CA THR A 351 74.18 73.03 27.73
C THR A 351 73.29 72.02 27.03
N LEU A 352 73.39 71.94 25.71
CA LEU A 352 72.56 71.02 24.93
C LEU A 352 72.80 69.57 25.36
N VAL A 353 71.75 68.76 25.29
CA VAL A 353 71.81 67.32 25.51
C VAL A 353 71.39 66.56 24.25
N ALA A 354 71.71 65.26 24.15
CA ALA A 354 71.37 64.46 22.96
C ALA A 354 69.86 64.50 22.61
N ALA A 355 69.00 64.64 23.62
CA ALA A 355 67.55 64.76 23.47
C ALA A 355 67.07 66.10 22.86
N ASP A 356 67.96 67.06 22.63
CA ASP A 356 67.67 68.30 21.90
C ASP A 356 67.78 68.12 20.38
N ALA A 357 68.21 66.95 19.90
CA ALA A 357 68.18 66.63 18.49
C ALA A 357 66.77 66.85 17.91
N GLN A 358 66.68 67.56 16.79
CA GLN A 358 65.44 67.87 16.08
C GLN A 358 64.48 68.81 16.83
N LYS A 359 64.95 69.53 17.87
CA LYS A 359 64.18 70.55 18.59
C LYS A 359 64.65 71.97 18.26
N HIS A 360 63.87 72.96 18.70
CA HIS A 360 64.35 74.34 18.83
C HIS A 360 64.54 74.73 20.30
N ILE A 361 65.68 75.34 20.61
CA ILE A 361 65.98 75.96 21.89
C ILE A 361 65.51 77.41 21.82
N TYR A 362 64.53 77.77 22.64
CA TYR A 362 63.84 79.05 22.56
C TYR A 362 64.12 79.93 23.79
N HIS A 363 64.57 81.15 23.55
CA HIS A 363 64.82 82.15 24.58
C HIS A 363 63.63 83.12 24.64
N PRO A 364 62.85 83.12 25.74
CA PRO A 364 61.67 83.98 25.84
C PRO A 364 62.04 85.46 25.88
N SER A 365 61.19 86.30 25.28
CA SER A 365 61.34 87.78 25.28
C SER A 365 61.36 88.41 26.67
N ALA A 366 60.86 87.71 27.70
CA ALA A 366 60.91 88.16 29.09
C ALA A 366 62.31 88.04 29.74
N ASP A 367 63.20 87.18 29.22
CA ASP A 367 64.58 87.09 29.71
C ASP A 367 65.50 88.03 28.92
N THR A 368 65.68 89.24 29.43
CA THR A 368 66.56 90.25 28.82
C THR A 368 68.04 90.05 29.18
N THR A 369 68.37 89.01 29.96
CA THR A 369 69.75 88.73 30.40
C THR A 369 70.51 88.06 29.26
N ALA A 370 71.75 88.48 29.01
CA ALA A 370 72.62 87.74 28.09
C ALA A 370 72.88 86.33 28.65
N ARG A 371 72.63 85.29 27.85
CA ARG A 371 72.86 83.89 28.25
C ARG A 371 73.90 83.23 27.37
N VAL A 372 74.51 82.19 27.91
CA VAL A 372 75.41 81.30 27.18
C VAL A 372 74.72 79.96 27.00
N TRP A 373 74.54 79.56 25.75
CA TRP A 373 74.05 78.24 25.39
C TRP A 373 75.16 77.44 24.73
N THR A 374 75.56 76.35 25.37
CA THR A 374 76.75 75.59 24.98
C THR A 374 76.36 74.39 24.14
N ILE A 375 76.92 74.30 22.93
CA ILE A 375 77.01 73.04 22.21
C ILE A 375 78.13 72.24 22.87
N PRO A 376 77.83 71.12 23.55
CA PRO A 376 78.83 70.34 24.27
C PRO A 376 79.85 69.72 23.31
N ALA A 377 81.02 69.40 23.83
CA ALA A 377 82.02 68.61 23.12
C ALA A 377 81.44 67.25 22.71
N ASN A 378 81.83 66.75 21.53
CA ASN A 378 81.41 65.41 21.10
C ASN A 378 81.82 64.29 22.06
N ALA A 379 82.91 64.51 22.82
CA ALA A 379 83.36 63.58 23.85
C ALA A 379 82.40 63.48 25.06
N SER A 380 81.62 64.54 25.33
CA SER A 380 80.65 64.57 26.43
C SER A 380 79.24 64.20 25.97
N VAL A 381 78.81 64.73 24.81
CA VAL A 381 77.51 64.43 24.22
C VAL A 381 77.71 64.24 22.71
N ALA A 382 77.73 62.99 22.28
CA ALA A 382 77.88 62.62 20.88
C ALA A 382 76.54 62.75 20.14
N PHE A 383 76.31 63.87 19.48
CA PHE A 383 75.18 64.02 18.56
C PHE A 383 75.45 63.24 17.27
N PRO A 384 74.47 62.47 16.75
CA PRO A 384 74.57 61.85 15.43
C PRO A 384 74.90 62.88 14.34
N ILE A 385 75.71 62.50 13.35
CA ILE A 385 75.96 63.33 12.17
C ILE A 385 74.61 63.57 11.46
N GLY A 386 74.36 64.82 11.05
CA GLY A 386 73.07 65.25 10.51
C GLY A 386 72.09 65.78 11.56
N THR A 387 72.40 65.70 12.86
CA THR A 387 71.55 66.32 13.90
C THR A 387 71.40 67.80 13.63
N THR A 388 70.16 68.27 13.68
CA THR A 388 69.79 69.68 13.54
C THR A 388 69.22 70.19 14.85
N VAL A 389 69.71 71.35 15.30
CA VAL A 389 69.17 72.10 16.43
C VAL A 389 68.93 73.53 15.99
N VAL A 390 67.74 74.05 16.24
CA VAL A 390 67.39 75.45 15.95
C VAL A 390 67.50 76.26 17.23
N PHE A 391 68.05 77.46 17.15
CA PHE A 391 68.12 78.43 18.23
C PHE A 391 67.27 79.64 17.86
N ILE A 392 66.38 80.05 18.75
CA ILE A 392 65.52 81.22 18.54
C ILE A 392 65.67 82.14 19.73
N ASN A 393 66.08 83.39 19.47
CA ASN A 393 66.10 84.47 20.43
C ASN A 393 64.97 85.43 20.13
N ASP A 394 63.94 85.44 20.98
CA ASP A 394 62.72 86.20 20.75
C ASP A 394 62.96 87.72 20.77
N THR A 395 61.97 88.51 20.36
CA THR A 395 62.12 89.92 19.93
C THR A 395 62.81 90.85 20.93
N SER A 396 62.73 90.56 22.24
CA SER A 396 63.37 91.38 23.31
C SER A 396 64.31 90.58 24.23
N GLY A 397 64.68 89.36 23.85
CA GLY A 397 65.58 88.54 24.67
C GLY A 397 67.00 89.12 24.73
N GLY A 398 67.69 88.89 25.84
CA GLY A 398 69.12 89.19 25.94
C GLY A 398 69.94 88.42 24.89
N ALA A 399 71.11 88.94 24.52
CA ALA A 399 71.94 88.29 23.52
C ALA A 399 72.34 86.86 23.96
N ILE A 400 72.20 85.88 23.06
CA ILE A 400 72.58 84.49 23.32
C ILE A 400 73.95 84.22 22.72
N THR A 401 74.93 83.88 23.54
CA THR A 401 76.18 83.30 23.05
C THR A 401 76.01 81.80 22.87
N ILE A 402 75.95 81.35 21.62
CA ILE A 402 76.04 79.95 21.23
C ILE A 402 77.52 79.56 21.34
N ALA A 403 77.87 78.98 22.48
CA ALA A 403 79.23 78.62 22.82
C ALA A 403 79.64 77.28 22.24
N ILE A 404 80.89 77.21 21.80
CA ILE A 404 81.58 75.95 21.49
C ILE A 404 83.01 76.04 21.99
N THR A 405 83.54 74.96 22.56
CA THR A 405 84.88 74.95 23.17
C THR A 405 85.87 74.09 22.40
N SER A 406 85.76 72.76 22.49
CA SER A 406 86.71 71.82 21.85
C SER A 406 86.31 71.42 20.43
N ASP A 407 85.01 71.45 20.13
CA ASP A 407 84.47 71.21 18.79
C ASP A 407 84.53 72.52 17.97
N THR A 408 84.39 72.41 16.65
CA THR A 408 84.43 73.55 15.73
C THR A 408 83.02 73.93 15.26
N LEU A 409 82.58 75.16 15.54
CA LEU A 409 81.37 75.76 14.98
C LEU A 409 81.78 76.68 13.83
N VAL A 410 81.30 76.43 12.63
CA VAL A 410 81.61 77.22 11.43
C VAL A 410 80.39 78.02 11.00
N LEU A 411 80.53 79.33 10.85
CA LEU A 411 79.48 80.18 10.29
C LEU A 411 79.40 79.99 8.78
N ALA A 412 78.23 79.58 8.29
CA ALA A 412 77.98 79.46 6.86
C ALA A 412 78.11 80.82 6.16
N GLY A 413 78.59 80.82 4.91
CA GLY A 413 78.87 82.04 4.14
C GLY A 413 80.22 82.66 4.50
N ALA A 414 80.41 83.08 5.75
CA ALA A 414 81.64 83.76 6.19
C ALA A 414 82.83 82.81 6.43
N GLY A 415 82.57 81.55 6.80
CA GLY A 415 83.61 80.53 7.04
C GLY A 415 84.41 80.72 8.34
N THR A 416 84.13 81.76 9.12
CA THR A 416 84.76 81.99 10.43
C THR A 416 84.38 80.88 11.41
N THR A 417 85.22 80.64 12.42
CA THR A 417 85.01 79.60 13.44
C THR A 417 84.79 80.19 14.84
N GLY A 418 84.36 79.36 15.80
CA GLY A 418 84.22 79.74 17.22
C GLY A 418 82.78 80.00 17.66
N SER A 419 82.61 80.48 18.89
CA SER A 419 81.30 80.81 19.46
C SER A 419 80.61 81.95 18.69
N ARG A 420 79.29 81.95 18.65
CA ARG A 420 78.48 82.96 17.94
C ARG A 420 77.52 83.66 18.86
N THR A 421 77.27 84.94 18.61
CA THR A 421 76.25 85.68 19.35
C THR A 421 75.00 85.83 18.49
N LEU A 422 73.87 85.40 19.03
CA LEU A 422 72.55 85.54 18.44
C LEU A 422 71.83 86.71 19.13
N ALA A 423 71.65 87.82 18.42
CA ALA A 423 70.95 89.00 18.88
C ALA A 423 69.44 88.72 19.11
N ALA A 424 68.77 89.64 19.80
CA ALA A 424 67.31 89.62 19.93
C ALA A 424 66.64 89.61 18.55
N ASN A 425 65.46 88.98 18.44
CA ASN A 425 64.79 88.74 17.17
C ASN A 425 65.62 87.93 16.15
N GLY A 426 66.55 87.10 16.65
CA GLY A 426 67.45 86.28 15.87
C GLY A 426 67.02 84.82 15.82
N MET A 427 67.34 84.13 14.73
CA MET A 427 67.19 82.68 14.63
C MET A 427 68.39 82.08 13.91
N ALA A 428 68.93 80.98 14.43
CA ALA A 428 70.02 80.26 13.81
C ALA A 428 69.81 78.74 13.89
N THR A 429 70.24 78.03 12.85
CA THR A 429 70.17 76.56 12.80
C THR A 429 71.59 76.01 12.75
N ALA A 430 71.91 75.12 13.69
CA ALA A 430 73.17 74.39 13.70
C ALA A 430 72.95 72.94 13.26
N VAL A 431 73.79 72.46 12.35
CA VAL A 431 73.79 71.09 11.83
C VAL A 431 75.13 70.42 12.13
N LYS A 432 75.09 69.21 12.70
CA LYS A 432 76.30 68.39 12.95
C LYS A 432 76.83 67.84 11.62
N MET A 433 78.01 68.29 11.20
CA MET A 433 78.59 67.95 9.90
C MET A 433 79.55 66.76 9.97
N THR A 434 80.35 66.69 11.04
CA THR A 434 81.25 65.58 11.36
C THR A 434 81.27 65.40 12.87
N SER A 435 81.98 64.38 13.38
CA SER A 435 82.10 64.12 14.82
C SER A 435 82.48 65.35 15.65
N THR A 436 83.30 66.28 15.14
CA THR A 436 83.72 67.48 15.89
C THR A 436 83.39 68.80 15.20
N ARG A 437 82.63 68.79 14.10
CA ARG A 437 82.27 69.99 13.34
C ARG A 437 80.77 70.22 13.30
N TRP A 438 80.36 71.44 13.62
CA TRP A 438 79.04 71.98 13.40
C TRP A 438 79.09 73.11 12.38
N MET A 439 78.04 73.24 11.58
CA MET A 439 77.83 74.37 10.69
C MET A 439 76.57 75.10 11.12
N ILE A 440 76.64 76.42 11.25
CA ILE A 440 75.53 77.26 11.71
C ILE A 440 75.25 78.39 10.72
N SER A 441 73.98 78.70 10.51
CA SER A 441 73.53 79.85 9.72
C SER A 441 72.28 80.44 10.35
N GLY A 442 72.06 81.74 10.17
CA GLY A 442 70.93 82.41 10.81
C GLY A 442 70.90 83.91 10.58
N THR A 443 69.77 84.53 10.94
CA THR A 443 69.60 85.98 10.99
C THR A 443 69.85 86.47 12.40
N GLY A 444 70.53 87.62 12.55
CA GLY A 444 70.92 88.15 13.86
C GLY A 444 72.11 87.42 14.50
N LEU A 445 72.80 86.57 13.74
CA LEU A 445 73.95 85.79 14.19
C LEU A 445 75.25 86.48 13.77
N THR A 446 76.15 86.73 14.71
CA THR A 446 77.47 87.32 14.49
C THR A 446 78.59 86.46 15.05
#